data_AF-A0A7S1LLZ6-F1
#
_entry.id   AF-A0A7S1LLZ6-F1
#
_cell.length_a   1.000
_cell.length_b   1.000
_cell.length_c   1.000
_cell.angle_alpha   90.00
_cell.angle_beta   90.00
_cell.angle_gamma   90.00
#
_symmetry.space_group_name_H-M   'P 1'
#
loop_
_entity.id
_entity.type
_entity.pdbx_description
1 polymer ?
#
loop_
_entity_poly.entity_id
_entity_poly.type
_entity_poly.pdbx_seq_one_letter_code
_entity_poly.pdbx_strand_id
1 'polypeptide(L)'
;WLVPRDAAALVRVDTRPGPTLGNTTQFAGFTSPVIAGGQSKFASGAIDASGFLWLVPYNAPAIVRVDTRPGPTLGNMTNFAGFQNPVIAGAPTKFAGGAIDASGFLWLVPYHAAAGVRVGDAA
;
A
#
# COMPACT_ATOMS: atom_id res chain seq x y z
N TRP A 1 -7.30 6.54 -4.98
CA TRP A 1 -6.44 5.44 -5.49
C TRP A 1 -7.16 4.14 -5.25
N LEU A 2 -7.18 3.25 -6.24
CA LEU A 2 -7.69 1.89 -6.13
C LEU A 2 -6.48 0.98 -5.94
N VAL A 3 -6.47 0.25 -4.82
CA VAL A 3 -5.39 -0.67 -4.45
C VAL A 3 -5.61 -2.01 -5.13
N PRO A 4 -4.59 -2.56 -5.83
CA PRO A 4 -4.75 -3.82 -6.54
C PRO A 4 -4.70 -5.02 -5.60
N ARG A 5 -5.75 -5.83 -5.63
CA ARG A 5 -5.77 -7.14 -4.97
C ARG A 5 -5.15 -8.22 -5.87
N ASP A 6 -5.63 -8.33 -7.11
CA ASP A 6 -5.25 -9.35 -8.09
C ASP A 6 -4.79 -8.71 -9.42
N ALA A 7 -4.13 -7.55 -9.36
CA ALA A 7 -3.68 -6.80 -10.52
C ALA A 7 -2.24 -6.28 -10.35
N ALA A 8 -1.57 -6.00 -11.46
CA ALA A 8 -0.17 -5.53 -11.48
C ALA A 8 -0.03 -3.99 -11.48
N ALA A 9 -1.12 -3.25 -11.33
CA ALA A 9 -1.12 -1.79 -11.40
C ALA A 9 -2.11 -1.17 -10.40
N LEU A 10 -1.74 0.00 -9.85
CA LEU A 10 -2.67 0.88 -9.15
C LEU A 10 -3.47 1.70 -10.16
N VAL A 11 -4.68 2.09 -9.76
CA VAL A 11 -5.48 3.06 -10.52
C VAL A 11 -5.69 4.30 -9.68
N ARG A 12 -5.29 5.47 -10.18
CA ARG A 12 -5.73 6.76 -9.63
C ARG A 12 -6.99 7.17 -10.36
N VAL A 13 -8.02 7.56 -9.61
CA VAL A 13 -9.26 8.15 -10.14
C VAL A 13 -9.24 9.63 -9.78
N ASP A 14 -9.50 10.51 -10.74
CA ASP A 14 -9.69 11.93 -10.47
C ASP A 14 -11.06 12.14 -9.82
N THR A 15 -11.07 12.61 -8.58
CA THR A 15 -12.30 12.86 -7.80
C THR A 15 -12.64 14.34 -7.72
N ARG A 16 -11.87 15.21 -8.39
CA ARG A 16 -12.13 16.65 -8.38
C ARG A 16 -13.35 16.96 -9.25
N PRO A 17 -14.29 17.80 -8.80
CA PRO A 17 -15.39 18.24 -9.64
C PRO A 17 -14.89 18.90 -10.93
N GLY A 18 -15.48 18.55 -12.07
CA GLY A 18 -15.14 19.14 -13.37
C GLY A 18 -15.12 18.11 -14.51
N PRO A 19 -14.64 18.53 -15.70
CA PRO A 19 -14.64 17.69 -16.90
C PRO A 19 -13.78 16.43 -16.81
N THR A 20 -12.84 16.38 -15.86
CA THR A 20 -11.96 15.22 -15.66
C THR A 20 -12.43 14.30 -14.54
N LEU A 21 -13.56 14.60 -13.88
CA LEU A 21 -14.12 13.76 -12.83
C LEU A 21 -14.32 12.33 -13.36
N GLY A 22 -13.76 11.35 -12.64
CA GLY A 22 -13.81 9.94 -13.00
C GLY A 22 -12.68 9.48 -13.93
N ASN A 23 -11.87 10.38 -14.49
CA ASN A 23 -10.73 9.99 -15.31
C ASN A 23 -9.77 9.11 -14.52
N THR A 24 -9.29 8.04 -15.15
CA THR A 24 -8.39 7.08 -14.52
C THR A 24 -6.99 7.13 -15.10
N THR A 25 -5.99 6.94 -14.25
CA THR A 25 -4.59 6.77 -14.65
C THR A 25 -4.03 5.51 -14.00
N GLN A 26 -3.42 4.64 -14.79
CA GLN A 26 -2.79 3.41 -14.29
C GLN A 26 -1.31 3.66 -13.97
N PHE A 27 -0.87 3.10 -12.84
CA PHE A 27 0.52 3.11 -12.41
C PHE A 27 0.97 1.67 -12.22
N ALA A 28 1.86 1.22 -13.10
CA ALA A 28 2.60 -0.03 -12.95
C ALA A 28 3.98 0.27 -12.35
N GLY A 29 4.84 -0.75 -12.17
CA GLY A 29 6.21 -0.56 -11.72
C GLY A 29 6.50 -1.08 -10.31
N PHE A 30 5.73 -2.07 -9.84
CA PHE A 30 6.17 -2.88 -8.70
C PHE A 30 7.55 -3.48 -9.00
N THR A 31 8.55 -3.08 -8.23
CA THR A 31 9.94 -3.51 -8.44
C THR A 31 10.19 -4.95 -7.98
N SER A 32 9.33 -5.50 -7.13
CA SER A 32 9.40 -6.90 -6.70
C SER A 32 8.59 -7.79 -7.65
N PRO A 33 9.23 -8.79 -8.30
CA PRO A 33 8.53 -9.78 -9.13
C PRO A 33 7.45 -10.56 -8.36
N VAL A 34 7.67 -10.78 -7.07
CA VAL A 34 6.72 -11.49 -6.18
C VAL A 34 5.44 -10.68 -5.98
N ILE A 35 5.52 -9.35 -6.06
CA ILE A 35 4.37 -8.46 -5.95
C ILE A 35 3.68 -8.31 -7.31
N ALA A 36 4.45 -8.14 -8.39
CA ALA A 36 3.91 -7.92 -9.72
C ALA A 36 3.10 -9.12 -10.28
N GLY A 37 3.43 -10.35 -9.88
CA GLY A 37 2.93 -11.57 -10.52
C GLY A 37 2.05 -12.50 -9.68
N GLY A 38 1.46 -12.07 -8.57
CA GLY A 38 0.67 -12.99 -7.74
C GLY A 38 -0.68 -12.47 -7.27
N GLN A 39 -1.46 -13.37 -6.66
CA GLN A 39 -2.85 -13.14 -6.25
C GLN A 39 -2.98 -12.58 -4.83
N SER A 40 -4.03 -11.79 -4.63
CA SER A 40 -4.44 -11.20 -3.36
C SER A 40 -3.28 -10.55 -2.60
N LYS A 41 -2.50 -9.71 -3.29
CA LYS A 41 -1.28 -9.13 -2.73
C LYS A 41 -1.58 -8.10 -1.66
N PHE A 42 -2.48 -7.17 -1.97
CA PHE A 42 -2.86 -6.10 -1.06
C PHE A 42 -4.36 -6.12 -0.79
N ALA A 43 -4.75 -5.81 0.45
CA ALA A 43 -6.16 -5.74 0.84
C ALA A 43 -6.68 -4.29 0.83
N SER A 44 -5.82 -3.32 1.10
CA SER A 44 -6.18 -1.90 1.27
C SER A 44 -4.93 -1.02 1.23
N GLY A 45 -5.12 0.28 1.45
CA GLY A 45 -4.01 1.18 1.70
C GLY A 45 -4.46 2.46 2.41
N ALA A 46 -3.50 3.17 2.98
CA ALA A 46 -3.73 4.42 3.71
C ALA A 46 -2.74 5.50 3.26
N ILE A 47 -3.21 6.74 3.13
CA ILE A 47 -2.37 7.87 2.70
C ILE A 47 -1.91 8.63 3.94
N ASP A 48 -0.61 8.86 4.07
CA ASP A 48 -0.06 9.69 5.14
C ASP A 48 -0.10 11.19 4.81
N ALA A 49 0.20 12.03 5.79
CA ALA A 49 0.23 13.48 5.61
C ALA A 49 1.33 13.97 4.65
N SER A 50 2.32 13.12 4.35
CA SER A 50 3.41 13.42 3.42
C SER A 50 3.05 13.09 1.97
N GLY A 51 1.85 12.54 1.72
CA GLY A 51 1.38 12.19 0.40
C GLY A 51 1.91 10.85 -0.11
N PHE A 52 2.31 9.92 0.78
CA PHE A 52 2.58 8.54 0.41
C PHE A 52 1.38 7.65 0.72
N LEU A 53 0.99 6.84 -0.27
CA LEU A 53 0.02 5.76 -0.10
C LEU A 53 0.77 4.50 0.34
N TRP A 54 0.41 3.95 1.49
CA TRP A 54 0.96 2.71 2.03
C TRP A 54 0.02 1.55 1.74
N LEU A 55 0.51 0.54 1.01
CA LEU A 55 -0.26 -0.65 0.64
C LEU A 55 -0.16 -1.72 1.73
N VAL A 56 -1.33 -2.16 2.20
CA VAL A 56 -1.46 -3.13 3.28
C VAL A 56 -1.35 -4.55 2.70
N PRO A 57 -0.35 -5.34 3.14
CA PRO A 57 -0.12 -6.67 2.60
C PRO A 57 -1.14 -7.68 3.12
N TYR A 58 -1.79 -8.37 2.19
CA TYR A 58 -2.57 -9.58 2.49
C TYR A 58 -1.68 -10.81 2.28
N ASN A 59 -1.32 -11.11 1.03
CA ASN A 59 -0.31 -12.12 0.68
C ASN A 59 1.04 -11.52 0.25
N ALA A 60 1.14 -10.20 0.10
CA ALA A 60 2.43 -9.59 -0.21
C ALA A 60 3.43 -9.81 0.94
N PRO A 61 4.72 -10.03 0.61
CA PRO A 61 5.77 -10.21 1.61
C PRO A 61 6.32 -8.87 2.13
N ALA A 62 5.79 -7.75 1.66
CA ALA A 62 6.26 -6.39 1.95
C ALA A 62 5.09 -5.39 1.97
N ILE A 63 5.24 -4.32 2.75
CA ILE A 63 4.48 -3.07 2.57
C ILE A 63 5.16 -2.32 1.43
N VAL A 64 4.34 -1.76 0.55
CA VAL A 64 4.80 -0.89 -0.54
C VAL A 64 4.27 0.50 -0.26
N ARG A 65 5.14 1.52 -0.37
CA ARG A 65 4.67 2.91 -0.41
C ARG A 65 4.66 3.40 -1.85
N VAL A 66 3.70 4.25 -2.18
CA VAL A 66 3.52 4.88 -3.48
C VAL A 66 3.50 6.39 -3.31
N ASP A 67 4.35 7.10 -4.05
CA ASP A 67 4.32 8.57 -4.06
C ASP A 67 3.06 9.07 -4.77
N THR A 68 2.21 9.85 -4.09
CA THR A 68 0.97 10.37 -4.66
C THR A 68 1.03 11.86 -5.01
N ARG A 69 2.17 12.50 -4.75
CA ARG A 69 2.35 13.94 -4.96
C ARG A 69 2.46 14.22 -6.46
N PRO A 70 1.89 15.35 -6.94
CA PRO A 70 2.07 15.76 -8.33
C PRO A 70 3.56 15.97 -8.64
N GLY A 71 4.03 15.44 -9.76
CA GLY A 71 5.41 15.60 -10.19
C GLY A 71 5.98 14.37 -10.89
N PRO A 72 7.29 14.37 -11.18
CA PRO A 72 7.94 13.30 -11.93
C PRO A 72 7.99 11.97 -11.17
N THR A 73 7.79 11.99 -9.86
CA THR A 73 7.78 10.79 -9.01
C THR A 73 6.37 10.25 -8.75
N LEU A 74 5.32 10.88 -9.31
CA LEU A 74 3.94 10.43 -9.12
C LEU A 74 3.79 8.95 -9.53
N GLY A 75 3.34 8.13 -8.59
CA GLY A 75 3.14 6.70 -8.78
C GLY A 75 4.37 5.84 -8.54
N ASN A 76 5.53 6.42 -8.20
CA ASN A 76 6.73 5.65 -7.87
C ASN A 76 6.45 4.72 -6.69
N MET A 77 6.73 3.42 -6.88
CA MET A 77 6.50 2.38 -5.89
C MET A 77 7.81 1.97 -5.25
N THR A 78 7.87 1.96 -3.92
CA THR A 78 9.04 1.55 -3.16
C THR A 78 8.65 0.51 -2.12
N ASN A 79 9.32 -0.64 -2.13
CA ASN A 79 9.18 -1.60 -1.04
C ASN A 79 9.72 -0.95 0.23
N PHE A 80 8.89 -0.84 1.26
CA PHE A 80 9.34 -0.29 2.52
C PHE A 80 10.23 -1.31 3.21
N ALA A 81 11.52 -1.01 3.25
CA ALA A 81 12.59 -1.95 3.59
C ALA A 81 12.65 -2.35 5.08
N GLY A 82 11.73 -1.89 5.94
CA GLY A 82 11.65 -2.25 7.37
C GLY A 82 11.23 -3.71 7.65
N PHE A 83 11.46 -4.61 6.70
CA PHE A 83 10.70 -5.85 6.51
C PHE A 83 11.43 -7.14 6.88
N GLN A 84 12.36 -7.08 7.83
CA GLN A 84 12.72 -8.28 8.58
C GLN A 84 11.71 -8.61 9.69
N ASN A 85 10.53 -7.98 9.71
CA ASN A 85 9.47 -8.32 10.66
C ASN A 85 8.78 -9.65 10.25
N PRO A 86 8.93 -10.74 11.04
CA PRO A 86 8.41 -12.06 10.69
C PRO A 86 6.87 -12.09 10.56
N VAL A 87 6.17 -11.21 11.28
CA VAL A 87 4.71 -11.13 11.25
C VAL A 87 4.21 -10.71 9.87
N ILE A 88 4.96 -9.85 9.17
CA ILE A 88 4.55 -9.39 7.84
C ILE A 88 5.19 -10.20 6.70
N ALA A 89 6.41 -10.71 6.88
CA ALA A 89 7.06 -11.53 5.85
C ALA A 89 6.49 -12.97 5.77
N GLY A 90 6.10 -13.56 6.91
CA GLY A 90 6.01 -15.02 7.04
C GLY A 90 4.63 -15.67 6.85
N ALA A 91 3.53 -14.94 6.97
CA ALA A 91 2.19 -15.52 6.89
C ALA A 91 1.43 -15.10 5.61
N PRO A 92 0.61 -15.97 5.00
CA PRO A 92 -0.38 -15.55 4.02
C PRO A 92 -1.59 -14.90 4.72
N THR A 93 -2.43 -14.20 3.97
CA THR A 93 -3.75 -13.72 4.45
C THR A 93 -3.71 -12.88 5.73
N LYS A 94 -2.69 -12.02 5.87
CA LYS A 94 -2.32 -11.46 7.19
C LYS A 94 -3.25 -10.35 7.68
N PHE A 95 -3.47 -9.35 6.85
CA PHE A 95 -4.11 -8.10 7.24
C PHE A 95 -5.22 -7.74 6.26
N ALA A 96 -6.37 -7.32 6.79
CA ALA A 96 -7.51 -6.87 5.98
C ALA A 96 -7.49 -5.36 5.70
N GLY A 97 -6.78 -4.59 6.54
CA GLY A 97 -6.92 -3.15 6.61
C GLY A 97 -5.68 -2.46 7.15
N GLY A 98 -5.63 -1.14 6.99
CA GLY A 98 -4.67 -0.32 7.72
C GLY A 98 -5.10 1.14 7.77
N ALA A 99 -4.61 1.86 8.77
CA ALA A 99 -4.92 3.26 9.01
C ALA A 99 -3.67 4.01 9.50
N ILE A 100 -3.56 5.28 9.12
CA ILE A 100 -2.53 6.18 9.65
C ILE A 100 -3.13 6.92 10.85
N ASP A 101 -2.44 6.90 11.99
CA ASP A 101 -2.83 7.71 13.15
C ASP A 101 -2.33 9.15 13.05
N ALA A 102 -2.73 10.00 14.00
CA ALA A 102 -2.31 11.41 14.04
C ALA A 102 -0.79 11.60 14.22
N SER A 103 -0.09 10.58 14.70
CA SER A 103 1.37 10.56 14.87
C SER A 103 2.11 10.07 13.62
N GLY A 104 1.38 9.66 12.56
CA GLY A 104 1.95 9.20 11.30
C GLY A 104 2.31 7.71 11.27
N PHE A 105 1.94 6.93 12.29
CA PHE A 105 2.16 5.49 12.28
C PHE A 105 1.07 4.76 11.50
N LEU A 106 1.48 3.77 10.72
CA LEU A 106 0.57 2.84 10.06
C LEU A 106 0.21 1.69 11.01
N TRP A 107 -1.07 1.58 11.33
CA TRP A 107 -1.63 0.45 12.06
C TRP A 107 -2.22 -0.55 11.07
N LEU A 108 -1.86 -1.83 11.23
CA LEU A 108 -2.37 -2.92 10.41
C LEU A 108 -3.46 -3.68 11.17
N VAL A 109 -4.61 -3.86 10.51
CA VAL A 109 -5.76 -4.58 11.05
C VAL A 109 -5.61 -6.07 10.72
N PRO A 110 -5.44 -6.95 11.73
CA PRO A 110 -5.29 -8.38 11.52
C PRO A 110 -6.50 -9.01 10.82
N TYR A 111 -6.23 -10.05 10.03
CA TYR A 111 -7.23 -11.01 9.56
C TYR A 111 -6.89 -12.41 10.09
N HIS A 112 -5.75 -12.97 9.67
CA HIS A 112 -5.17 -14.19 10.25
C HIS A 112 -3.83 -13.96 10.97
N ALA A 113 -3.37 -12.71 11.08
CA ALA A 113 -2.22 -12.40 11.92
C ALA A 113 -2.58 -12.55 13.42
N ALA A 114 -1.63 -13.08 14.21
CA ALA A 114 -1.84 -13.35 15.64
C ALA A 114 -2.02 -12.09 16.50
N ALA A 115 -1.63 -10.91 16.00
CA ALA A 115 -1.76 -9.63 16.67
C ALA A 115 -1.78 -8.46 15.69
N GLY A 116 -2.32 -7.31 16.14
CA GLY A 116 -2.19 -6.03 15.46
C GLY A 116 -0.74 -5.57 15.40
N VAL A 117 -0.34 -4.96 14.28
CA VAL A 117 1.04 -4.50 14.07
C VAL A 117 1.04 -3.01 13.76
N ARG A 118 1.92 -2.26 14.44
CA ARG A 118 2.22 -0.85 14.13
C ARG A 118 3.51 -0.77 13.32
N VAL A 119 3.53 0.08 12.30
CA VAL A 119 4.67 0.31 11.40
C VAL A 119 5.02 1.80 11.40
N GLY A 120 6.30 2.09 11.63
CA GLY A 120 6.90 3.41 11.60
C GLY A 120 8.26 3.38 12.30
N ASP A 121 9.03 4.46 12.19
CA ASP A 121 10.34 4.55 12.83
C ASP A 121 10.18 4.60 14.35
N ALA A 122 11.02 3.87 15.08
CA ALA A 122 11.14 4.07 16.52
C ALA A 122 11.82 5.42 16.75
N ALA A 123 11.18 6.30 17.52
CA ALA A 123 11.87 7.42 18.14
C ALA A 123 12.87 6.90 19.19
#